data_AF-A0AA39HAU7-F1
#
_entry.id   AF-A0AA39HAU7-F1
#
_cell.length_a   1.000
_cell.length_b   1.000
_cell.length_c   1.000
_cell.angle_alpha   90.00
_cell.angle_beta   90.00
_cell.angle_gamma   90.00
#
_symmetry.space_group_name_H-M   'P 1'
#
loop_
_entity.id
_entity.type
_entity.pdbx_description
1 polymer ?
#
loop_
_entity_poly.entity_id
_entity_poly.type
_entity_poly.pdbx_seq_one_letter_code
_entity_poly.pdbx_strand_id
1 'polypeptide(L)'
;MYSVSFLAFLLAILHICYGGGHKNPKIGDWIVTDPTSGNVCIRMQAQIDLNLTYILDGSEIERWGIVSVPVNSTASGSCGTEVAVEGHSISSQTLRVTFDEHKFPGWWVQFDFSKSKDVGAYKNEFILWRVSIKANYTSMGSVFQRPAEQVHVYEEQVNLEKDHEDVSALANAVYANDHYSYFCPSQQTYDIITGTENGPTASITFKDFRVQAYGNSKDWRQRETCPADEHVSDLVPVIVGGCLAGLVLITLVAYLIYRWRLPPEVLHLTNPNSHFEDMAFDHHGRKHASSTEEEEESGEESCRHGGRHSSASEASNRRVRYQNGHVNHAYN
;
A
#
# COMPACT_ATOMS: atom_id res chain seq x y z
N MET A 1 -40.57 -16.48 -0.79
CA MET A 1 -40.23 -16.16 -2.19
C MET A 1 -39.84 -14.69 -2.43
N TYR A 2 -39.55 -13.88 -1.39
CA TYR A 2 -39.15 -12.46 -1.55
C TYR A 2 -37.64 -12.19 -1.48
N SER A 3 -36.82 -13.21 -1.21
CA SER A 3 -35.37 -13.04 -0.95
C SER A 3 -34.50 -13.03 -2.22
N VAL A 4 -34.92 -13.72 -3.29
CA VAL A 4 -34.11 -13.84 -4.52
C VAL A 4 -34.24 -12.60 -5.41
N SER A 5 -35.43 -11.98 -5.46
CA SER A 5 -35.65 -10.74 -6.22
C SER A 5 -34.90 -9.53 -5.65
N PHE A 6 -34.71 -9.48 -4.34
CA PHE A 6 -33.96 -8.38 -3.71
C PHE A 6 -32.46 -8.48 -3.99
N LEU A 7 -31.90 -9.70 -4.00
CA LEU A 7 -30.50 -9.96 -4.32
C LEU A 7 -30.18 -9.68 -5.80
N ALA A 8 -31.10 -10.02 -6.71
CA ALA A 8 -30.97 -9.72 -8.13
C ALA A 8 -31.03 -8.21 -8.42
N PHE A 9 -31.85 -7.46 -7.68
CA PHE A 9 -31.94 -6.00 -7.82
C PHE A 9 -30.68 -5.29 -7.28
N LEU A 10 -30.11 -5.80 -6.18
CA LEU A 10 -28.85 -5.30 -5.61
C LEU A 10 -27.64 -5.55 -6.53
N LEU A 11 -27.60 -6.70 -7.21
CA LEU A 11 -26.58 -7.01 -8.23
C LEU A 11 -26.77 -6.19 -9.51
N ALA A 12 -28.01 -5.87 -9.90
CA ALA A 12 -28.30 -5.02 -11.05
C ALA A 12 -27.89 -3.56 -10.81
N ILE A 13 -28.09 -3.03 -9.60
CA ILE A 13 -27.64 -1.67 -9.23
C ILE A 13 -26.10 -1.59 -9.19
N LEU A 14 -25.41 -2.68 -8.81
CA LEU A 14 -23.94 -2.73 -8.84
C LEU A 14 -23.36 -2.64 -10.26
N HIS A 15 -24.10 -3.10 -11.27
CA HIS A 15 -23.69 -3.01 -12.68
C HIS A 15 -23.93 -1.65 -13.34
N ILE A 16 -24.87 -0.83 -12.82
CA ILE A 16 -25.24 0.45 -13.45
C ILE A 16 -24.31 1.60 -13.02
N CYS A 17 -23.53 1.44 -11.93
CA CYS A 17 -22.63 2.49 -11.45
C CYS A 17 -21.23 2.53 -12.13
N TYR A 18 -20.91 1.59 -13.02
CA TYR A 18 -19.65 1.60 -13.77
C TYR A 18 -19.90 1.95 -15.23
N GLY A 19 -19.48 3.15 -15.66
CA GLY A 19 -19.30 3.39 -17.10
C GLY A 19 -19.61 4.79 -17.61
N GLY A 20 -19.42 5.85 -16.82
CA GLY A 20 -19.39 7.23 -17.32
C GLY A 20 -17.97 7.78 -17.22
N GLY A 21 -17.08 7.40 -18.12
CA GLY A 21 -15.70 7.90 -18.15
C GLY A 21 -15.62 9.38 -18.52
N HIS A 22 -15.82 10.26 -17.55
CA HIS A 22 -15.45 11.67 -17.70
C HIS A 22 -13.94 11.75 -17.89
N LYS A 23 -13.49 12.19 -19.06
CA LYS A 23 -12.08 12.52 -19.29
C LYS A 23 -11.73 13.72 -18.41
N ASN A 24 -10.99 13.50 -17.33
CA ASN A 24 -10.46 14.58 -16.51
C ASN A 24 -9.39 15.33 -17.34
N PRO A 25 -9.59 16.61 -17.67
CA PRO A 25 -8.69 17.36 -18.57
C PRO A 25 -7.30 17.62 -17.98
N LYS A 26 -7.07 17.26 -16.70
CA LYS A 26 -5.79 17.42 -15.99
C LYS A 26 -4.91 16.16 -16.01
N ILE A 27 -5.41 15.06 -16.57
CA ILE A 27 -4.67 13.78 -16.63
C ILE A 27 -3.98 13.68 -17.99
N GLY A 28 -2.65 13.55 -18.00
CA GLY A 28 -1.89 13.21 -19.19
C GLY A 28 -2.01 11.73 -19.53
N ASP A 29 -1.85 11.36 -20.81
CA ASP A 29 -1.79 9.97 -21.29
C ASP A 29 -0.58 9.83 -22.21
N TRP A 30 0.46 9.17 -21.71
CA TRP A 30 1.75 9.03 -22.38
C TRP A 30 1.99 7.57 -22.75
N ILE A 31 2.45 7.35 -23.98
CA ILE A 31 2.61 6.01 -24.56
C ILE A 31 4.01 5.91 -25.18
N VAL A 32 4.73 4.84 -24.86
CA VAL A 32 5.96 4.44 -25.56
C VAL A 32 5.66 3.19 -26.37
N THR A 33 6.00 3.25 -27.66
CA THR A 33 5.78 2.17 -28.62
C THR A 33 7.11 1.71 -29.16
N ASP A 34 7.29 0.40 -29.31
CA ASP A 34 8.44 -0.17 -29.97
C ASP A 34 8.37 0.18 -31.47
N PRO A 35 9.38 0.87 -32.05
CA PRO A 35 9.37 1.24 -33.45
C PRO A 35 9.42 0.04 -34.40
N THR A 36 9.92 -1.12 -33.94
CA THR A 36 10.08 -2.32 -34.76
C THR A 36 8.79 -3.14 -34.80
N SER A 37 8.19 -3.40 -33.63
CA SER A 37 7.00 -4.24 -33.52
C SER A 37 5.68 -3.47 -33.57
N GLY A 38 5.70 -2.16 -33.31
CA GLY A 38 4.48 -1.34 -33.15
C GLY A 38 3.74 -1.61 -31.84
N ASN A 39 4.30 -2.44 -30.95
CA ASN A 39 3.69 -2.78 -29.68
C ASN A 39 3.91 -1.67 -28.65
N VAL A 40 2.88 -1.39 -27.86
CA VAL A 40 2.97 -0.45 -26.74
C VAL A 40 3.63 -1.16 -25.56
N CYS A 41 4.80 -0.68 -25.15
CA CYS A 41 5.56 -1.25 -24.04
C CYS A 41 5.34 -0.48 -22.73
N ILE A 42 5.13 0.84 -22.79
CA ILE A 42 4.77 1.65 -21.63
C ILE A 42 3.50 2.43 -21.95
N ARG A 43 2.57 2.46 -21.02
CA ARG A 43 1.48 3.42 -21.00
C ARG A 43 1.31 3.98 -19.59
N MET A 44 1.23 5.29 -19.48
CA MET A 44 1.14 6.00 -18.22
C MET A 44 0.07 7.08 -18.30
N GLN A 45 -0.83 7.10 -17.33
CA GLN A 45 -1.82 8.16 -17.13
C GLN A 45 -1.67 8.72 -15.73
N ALA A 46 -1.54 10.03 -15.59
CA ALA A 46 -1.50 10.70 -14.29
C ALA A 46 -1.73 12.21 -14.43
N GLN A 47 -2.20 12.82 -13.35
CA GLN A 47 -1.87 14.22 -13.05
C GLN A 47 -0.55 14.22 -12.26
N ILE A 48 0.43 15.00 -12.72
CA ILE A 48 1.77 15.06 -12.11
C ILE A 48 2.11 16.50 -11.76
N ASP A 49 2.46 16.73 -10.50
CA ASP A 49 2.97 18.00 -10.00
C ASP A 49 4.39 17.79 -9.47
N LEU A 50 5.32 18.66 -9.87
CA LEU A 50 6.72 18.64 -9.44
C LEU A 50 6.90 19.72 -8.37
N ASN A 51 7.43 19.35 -7.21
CA ASN A 51 7.79 20.30 -6.17
C ASN A 51 9.31 20.37 -6.10
N LEU A 52 9.84 21.44 -6.66
CA LEU A 52 11.26 21.63 -6.94
C LEU A 52 11.79 22.79 -6.12
N THR A 53 12.99 22.68 -5.58
CA THR A 53 13.66 23.83 -5.00
C THR A 53 14.81 24.33 -5.85
N TYR A 54 15.21 25.57 -5.64
CA TYR A 54 16.28 26.23 -6.37
C TYR A 54 16.96 27.27 -5.50
N ILE A 55 18.23 27.52 -5.77
CA ILE A 55 19.03 28.53 -5.07
C ILE A 55 18.86 29.88 -5.77
N LEU A 56 18.69 30.94 -4.98
CA LEU A 56 18.63 32.31 -5.50
C LEU A 56 20.01 32.84 -5.89
N ASP A 57 20.09 33.57 -7.00
CA ASP A 57 21.31 34.23 -7.44
C ASP A 57 21.86 35.20 -6.38
N GLY A 58 23.17 35.11 -6.13
CA GLY A 58 23.88 35.87 -5.10
C GLY A 58 23.52 35.53 -3.66
N SER A 59 22.94 34.35 -3.40
CA SER A 59 22.45 33.93 -2.09
C SER A 59 22.60 32.42 -1.87
N GLU A 60 22.53 31.98 -0.61
CA GLU A 60 22.40 30.57 -0.23
C GLU A 60 20.95 30.19 0.12
N ILE A 61 19.99 31.08 -0.17
CA ILE A 61 18.57 30.86 0.12
C ILE A 61 17.99 29.92 -0.93
N GLU A 62 17.46 28.80 -0.47
CA GLU A 62 16.65 27.87 -1.21
C GLU A 62 15.17 28.33 -1.24
N ARG A 63 14.55 28.31 -2.42
CA ARG A 63 13.11 28.55 -2.60
C ARG A 63 12.47 27.38 -3.32
N TRP A 64 11.19 27.13 -3.02
CA TRP A 64 10.40 26.12 -3.70
C TRP A 64 9.61 26.72 -4.87
N GLY A 65 9.32 25.88 -5.86
CA GLY A 65 8.49 26.15 -7.02
C GLY A 65 7.71 24.90 -7.39
N ILE A 66 6.40 25.05 -7.57
CA ILE A 66 5.53 23.96 -8.03
C ILE A 66 5.31 24.08 -9.54
N VAL A 67 5.53 22.99 -10.26
CA VAL A 67 5.36 22.90 -11.71
C VAL A 67 4.46 21.72 -12.04
N SER A 68 3.28 21.99 -12.59
CA SER A 68 2.41 20.94 -13.14
C SER A 68 2.92 20.46 -14.49
N VAL A 69 3.04 19.14 -14.67
CA VAL A 69 3.41 18.54 -15.97
C VAL A 69 2.26 18.74 -16.97
N PRO A 70 2.49 19.40 -18.13
CA PRO A 70 1.43 19.64 -19.11
C PRO A 70 0.88 18.35 -19.71
N VAL A 71 -0.44 18.24 -19.83
CA VAL A 71 -1.11 17.06 -20.43
C VAL A 71 -0.83 16.88 -21.94
N ASN A 72 -0.40 17.95 -22.62
CA ASN A 72 -0.07 17.95 -24.05
C ASN A 72 1.44 17.74 -24.32
N SER A 73 2.19 17.32 -23.31
CA SER A 73 3.61 16.99 -23.43
C SER A 73 3.83 15.77 -24.33
N THR A 74 5.02 15.69 -24.92
CA THR A 74 5.39 14.63 -25.86
C THR A 74 6.04 13.48 -25.12
N ALA A 75 5.53 12.26 -25.34
CA ALA A 75 6.15 11.03 -24.85
C ALA A 75 7.21 10.53 -25.82
N SER A 76 8.38 10.17 -25.29
CA SER A 76 9.46 9.48 -26.00
C SER A 76 10.06 8.42 -25.08
N GLY A 77 10.87 7.49 -25.58
CA GLY A 77 11.39 6.42 -24.73
C GLY A 77 11.95 5.22 -25.47
N SER A 78 12.29 4.19 -24.70
CA SER A 78 12.72 2.89 -25.21
C SER A 78 12.00 1.74 -24.50
N CYS A 79 11.63 0.71 -25.27
CA CYS A 79 11.05 -0.54 -24.76
C CYS A 79 12.11 -1.54 -24.24
N GLY A 80 13.38 -1.20 -24.35
CA GLY A 80 14.49 -1.97 -23.81
C GLY A 80 15.79 -1.21 -23.99
N THR A 81 16.41 -0.84 -22.87
CA THR A 81 17.71 -0.16 -22.85
C THR A 81 18.42 -0.47 -21.55
N GLU A 82 19.72 -0.36 -21.58
CA GLU A 82 20.56 -0.39 -20.40
C GLU A 82 20.68 1.02 -19.81
N VAL A 83 20.43 1.16 -18.51
CA VAL A 83 20.56 2.43 -17.78
C VAL A 83 21.73 2.29 -16.80
N ALA A 84 22.75 3.14 -16.96
CA ALA A 84 23.95 3.09 -16.14
C ALA A 84 23.78 3.87 -14.83
N VAL A 85 24.14 3.27 -13.70
CA VAL A 85 24.13 3.88 -12.36
C VAL A 85 25.30 3.34 -11.56
N GLU A 86 26.13 4.22 -10.98
CA GLU A 86 27.28 3.83 -10.14
C GLU A 86 28.18 2.74 -10.78
N GLY A 87 28.36 2.77 -12.10
CA GLY A 87 29.15 1.76 -12.83
C GLY A 87 28.44 0.43 -13.10
N HIS A 88 27.20 0.26 -12.64
CA HIS A 88 26.31 -0.85 -12.96
C HIS A 88 25.40 -0.51 -14.14
N SER A 89 24.82 -1.54 -14.76
CA SER A 89 23.90 -1.41 -15.90
C SER A 89 22.60 -2.13 -15.59
N ILE A 90 21.49 -1.39 -15.58
CA ILE A 90 20.16 -1.91 -15.25
C ILE A 90 19.31 -1.96 -16.52
N SER A 91 18.96 -3.17 -16.94
CA SER A 91 17.99 -3.41 -18.02
C SER A 91 16.65 -2.77 -17.67
N SER A 92 16.25 -1.76 -18.44
CA SER A 92 15.11 -0.89 -18.16
C SER A 92 14.29 -0.57 -19.41
N GLN A 93 13.07 -0.09 -19.20
CA GLN A 93 12.31 0.68 -20.18
C GLN A 93 12.25 2.14 -19.72
N THR A 94 12.31 3.07 -20.64
CA THR A 94 12.35 4.50 -20.32
C THR A 94 11.18 5.21 -20.95
N LEU A 95 10.54 6.08 -20.18
CA LEU A 95 9.53 7.03 -20.65
C LEU A 95 10.01 8.44 -20.30
N ARG A 96 10.26 9.26 -21.32
CA ARG A 96 10.55 10.68 -21.17
C ARG A 96 9.37 11.50 -21.67
N VAL A 97 8.83 12.31 -20.76
CA VAL A 97 7.79 13.29 -21.00
C VAL A 97 8.44 14.65 -21.19
N THR A 98 8.47 15.15 -22.42
CA THR A 98 9.07 16.44 -22.80
C THR A 98 8.00 17.50 -22.94
N PHE A 99 8.22 18.66 -22.31
CA PHE A 99 7.24 19.74 -22.36
C PHE A 99 7.26 20.41 -23.74
N ASP A 100 6.26 21.22 -24.04
CA ASP A 100 6.18 21.96 -25.30
C ASP A 100 7.37 22.93 -25.44
N GLU A 101 8.23 22.69 -26.43
CA GLU A 101 9.47 23.45 -26.62
C GLU A 101 9.23 24.94 -26.91
N HIS A 102 8.06 25.32 -27.41
CA HIS A 102 7.73 26.72 -27.65
C HIS A 102 7.28 27.45 -26.38
N LYS A 103 6.72 26.72 -25.41
CA LYS A 103 6.19 27.31 -24.17
C LYS A 103 7.14 27.14 -23.00
N PHE A 104 7.77 25.98 -22.87
CA PHE A 104 8.60 25.55 -21.76
C PHE A 104 9.86 24.84 -22.27
N PRO A 105 10.73 25.53 -23.02
CA PRO A 105 11.91 24.93 -23.64
C PRO A 105 12.84 24.28 -22.62
N GLY A 106 13.34 23.08 -22.96
CA GLY A 106 14.34 22.39 -22.15
C GLY A 106 13.83 21.69 -20.90
N TRP A 107 12.51 21.56 -20.72
CA TRP A 107 11.89 20.79 -19.64
C TRP A 107 11.57 19.35 -20.04
N TRP A 108 11.93 18.40 -19.18
CA TRP A 108 11.45 17.03 -19.29
C TRP A 108 11.46 16.31 -17.95
N VAL A 109 10.61 15.28 -17.85
CA VAL A 109 10.60 14.31 -16.74
C VAL A 109 10.79 12.93 -17.34
N GLN A 110 11.72 12.15 -16.80
CA GLN A 110 12.00 10.79 -17.23
C GLN A 110 11.66 9.80 -16.12
N PHE A 111 11.04 8.70 -16.50
CA PHE A 111 10.62 7.59 -15.66
C PHE A 111 11.30 6.32 -16.19
N ASP A 112 12.05 5.64 -15.33
CA ASP A 112 12.74 4.42 -15.69
C ASP A 112 12.10 3.24 -14.94
N PHE A 113 11.65 2.24 -15.72
CA PHE A 113 11.02 1.04 -15.22
C PHE A 113 11.96 -0.15 -15.38
N SER A 114 12.01 -1.04 -14.41
CA SER A 114 12.83 -2.24 -14.50
C SER A 114 12.10 -3.47 -13.95
N LYS A 115 12.55 -4.64 -14.40
CA LYS A 115 12.25 -5.95 -13.80
C LYS A 115 13.49 -6.56 -13.14
N SER A 116 14.60 -5.81 -13.04
CA SER A 116 15.82 -6.34 -12.45
C SER A 116 15.68 -6.47 -10.93
N LYS A 117 16.17 -7.59 -10.41
CA LYS A 117 16.32 -7.83 -8.98
C LYS A 117 17.28 -6.82 -8.33
N ASP A 118 18.19 -6.23 -9.10
CA ASP A 118 19.21 -5.32 -8.61
C ASP A 118 18.59 -4.04 -8.05
N VAL A 119 17.45 -3.63 -8.61
CA VAL A 119 16.64 -2.51 -8.12
C VAL A 119 15.46 -2.96 -7.26
N GLY A 120 15.47 -4.22 -6.79
CA GLY A 120 14.48 -4.74 -5.85
C GLY A 120 13.16 -5.20 -6.46
N ALA A 121 13.08 -5.39 -7.78
CA ALA A 121 11.94 -6.04 -8.42
C ALA A 121 11.90 -7.53 -8.04
N TYR A 122 10.70 -8.06 -7.77
CA TYR A 122 10.53 -9.44 -7.35
C TYR A 122 9.62 -10.21 -8.32
N LYS A 123 10.09 -11.38 -8.78
CA LYS A 123 9.34 -12.21 -9.75
C LYS A 123 8.86 -11.39 -10.96
N ASN A 124 7.69 -11.72 -11.51
CA ASN A 124 7.10 -11.10 -12.68
C ASN A 124 6.54 -9.70 -12.38
N GLU A 125 7.27 -8.86 -11.65
CA GLU A 125 6.87 -7.50 -11.34
C GLU A 125 7.72 -6.51 -12.14
N PHE A 126 7.13 -5.36 -12.42
CA PHE A 126 7.88 -4.18 -12.83
C PHE A 126 7.83 -3.15 -11.71
N ILE A 127 8.88 -2.35 -11.60
CA ILE A 127 8.96 -1.26 -10.64
C ILE A 127 9.35 0.03 -11.35
N LEU A 128 8.88 1.18 -10.84
CA LEU A 128 9.43 2.50 -11.20
C LEU A 128 10.58 2.78 -10.24
N TRP A 129 11.81 2.61 -10.71
CA TRP A 129 12.97 2.63 -9.82
C TRP A 129 13.74 3.95 -9.84
N ARG A 130 13.50 4.81 -10.84
CA ARG A 130 14.17 6.09 -10.95
C ARG A 130 13.31 7.12 -11.68
N VAL A 131 13.36 8.35 -11.17
CA VAL A 131 12.80 9.53 -11.82
C VAL A 131 13.88 10.60 -11.93
N SER A 132 13.96 11.22 -13.10
CA SER A 132 14.89 12.33 -13.36
C SER A 132 14.15 13.51 -13.95
N ILE A 133 14.50 14.72 -13.51
CA ILE A 133 13.82 15.95 -13.94
C ILE A 133 14.88 16.91 -14.47
N LYS A 134 14.70 17.41 -15.69
CA LYS A 134 15.44 18.58 -16.17
C LYS A 134 14.54 19.81 -16.08
N ALA A 135 14.96 20.76 -15.28
CA ALA A 135 14.30 22.04 -15.10
C ALA A 135 15.11 23.14 -15.79
N ASN A 136 14.47 23.90 -16.69
CA ASN A 136 15.02 25.14 -17.21
C ASN A 136 14.30 26.32 -16.55
N TYR A 137 14.83 26.78 -15.42
CA TYR A 137 14.21 27.81 -14.60
C TYR A 137 13.93 29.11 -15.38
N THR A 138 14.82 29.48 -16.30
CA THR A 138 14.70 30.72 -17.09
C THR A 138 13.45 30.75 -17.98
N SER A 139 12.96 29.59 -18.39
CA SER A 139 11.74 29.46 -19.21
C SER A 139 10.44 29.60 -18.41
N MET A 140 10.51 29.57 -17.07
CA MET A 140 9.37 29.68 -16.16
C MET A 140 9.59 30.76 -15.09
N GLY A 141 9.91 31.98 -15.53
CA GLY A 141 10.23 33.10 -14.64
C GLY A 141 9.13 33.52 -13.65
N SER A 142 7.87 33.11 -13.88
CA SER A 142 6.77 33.32 -12.93
C SER A 142 6.88 32.44 -11.68
N VAL A 143 7.48 31.25 -11.82
CA VAL A 143 7.68 30.27 -10.74
C VAL A 143 9.09 30.44 -10.15
N PHE A 144 10.10 30.55 -11.01
CA PHE A 144 11.50 30.62 -10.63
C PHE A 144 12.04 32.02 -10.82
N GLN A 145 12.17 32.78 -9.73
CA GLN A 145 12.60 34.18 -9.77
C GLN A 145 14.07 34.29 -9.38
N ARG A 146 14.90 34.81 -10.30
CA ARG A 146 16.35 35.00 -10.11
C ARG A 146 17.08 33.72 -9.64
N PRO A 147 16.99 32.61 -10.38
CA PRO A 147 17.71 31.39 -10.03
C PRO A 147 19.22 31.60 -10.25
N ALA A 148 20.05 31.05 -9.35
CA ALA A 148 21.51 31.10 -9.45
C ALA A 148 22.02 30.29 -10.65
N GLU A 149 21.37 29.15 -10.92
CA GLU A 149 21.58 28.33 -12.11
C GLU A 149 20.47 28.60 -13.14
N GLN A 150 20.75 28.40 -14.42
CA GLN A 150 19.70 28.51 -15.46
C GLN A 150 18.94 27.21 -15.67
N VAL A 151 19.67 26.09 -15.61
CA VAL A 151 19.17 24.75 -15.87
C VAL A 151 19.74 23.83 -14.81
N HIS A 152 18.88 22.99 -14.24
CA HIS A 152 19.26 22.00 -13.24
C HIS A 152 18.68 20.63 -13.61
N VAL A 153 19.40 19.57 -13.27
CA VAL A 153 18.94 18.19 -13.44
C VAL A 153 18.87 17.54 -12.07
N TYR A 154 17.65 17.24 -11.63
CA TYR A 154 17.41 16.45 -10.43
C TYR A 154 17.49 14.98 -10.81
N GLU A 155 18.56 14.32 -10.39
CA GLU A 155 18.76 12.89 -10.57
C GLU A 155 18.99 12.24 -9.20
N GLU A 156 18.10 11.32 -8.84
CA GLU A 156 18.19 10.53 -7.61
C GLU A 156 19.49 9.72 -7.58
N GLN A 157 20.21 9.78 -6.46
CA GLN A 157 21.37 8.92 -6.22
C GLN A 157 20.87 7.56 -5.77
N VAL A 158 20.84 6.59 -6.69
CA VAL A 158 20.41 5.22 -6.42
C VAL A 158 21.63 4.42 -5.97
N ASN A 159 21.69 4.06 -4.68
CA ASN A 159 22.76 3.22 -4.14
C ASN A 159 22.39 1.74 -4.27
N LEU A 160 23.09 1.03 -5.15
CA LEU A 160 22.82 -0.39 -5.42
C LEU A 160 23.61 -1.35 -4.51
N GLU A 161 24.56 -0.84 -3.73
CA GLU A 161 25.49 -1.65 -2.93
C GLU A 161 24.98 -1.95 -1.52
N LYS A 162 24.04 -1.16 -0.98
CA LYS A 162 23.44 -1.40 0.34
C LYS A 162 22.23 -2.33 0.24
N ASP A 163 22.23 -3.37 1.06
CA ASP A 163 21.20 -4.42 1.25
C ASP A 163 19.73 -4.00 0.97
N HIS A 164 19.33 -3.89 -0.31
CA HIS A 164 17.95 -3.73 -0.84
C HIS A 164 17.05 -2.63 -0.23
N GLU A 165 17.54 -1.82 0.71
CA GLU A 165 16.74 -0.88 1.50
C GLU A 165 16.86 0.57 0.99
N ASP A 166 17.84 0.86 0.13
CA ASP A 166 18.22 2.22 -0.30
C ASP A 166 18.06 2.47 -1.82
N VAL A 167 17.18 1.72 -2.50
CA VAL A 167 17.07 1.77 -3.98
C VAL A 167 16.35 3.01 -4.50
N SER A 168 15.23 3.41 -3.88
CA SER A 168 14.48 4.66 -4.14
C SER A 168 13.16 4.58 -3.37
N ALA A 169 12.62 5.71 -2.93
CA ALA A 169 11.25 5.76 -2.38
C ALA A 169 10.21 5.28 -3.41
N LEU A 170 10.43 5.56 -4.70
CA LEU A 170 9.56 5.15 -5.79
C LEU A 170 9.63 3.64 -6.04
N ALA A 171 10.82 3.05 -5.99
CA ALA A 171 11.01 1.60 -6.18
C ALA A 171 10.22 0.78 -5.16
N ASN A 172 10.08 1.29 -3.94
CA ASN A 172 9.34 0.63 -2.86
C ASN A 172 7.82 0.87 -2.92
N ALA A 173 7.35 1.88 -3.65
CA ALA A 173 5.94 2.30 -3.62
C ALA A 173 5.19 2.06 -4.94
N VAL A 174 5.88 2.09 -6.07
CA VAL A 174 5.31 2.00 -7.41
C VAL A 174 5.80 0.72 -8.09
N TYR A 175 5.09 -0.37 -7.82
CA TYR A 175 5.33 -1.67 -8.40
C TYR A 175 4.00 -2.37 -8.69
N ALA A 176 3.98 -3.24 -9.70
CA ALA A 176 2.85 -4.11 -9.99
C ALA A 176 3.32 -5.34 -10.74
N ASN A 177 2.49 -6.39 -10.75
CA ASN A 177 2.74 -7.52 -11.61
C ASN A 177 2.72 -7.09 -13.09
N ASP A 178 3.57 -7.67 -13.92
CA ASP A 178 3.63 -7.40 -15.36
C ASP A 178 2.38 -7.87 -16.12
N HIS A 179 1.49 -8.66 -15.51
CA HIS A 179 0.17 -8.98 -16.04
C HIS A 179 -0.92 -7.96 -15.65
N TYR A 180 -0.62 -7.00 -14.78
CA TYR A 180 -1.54 -5.96 -14.34
C TYR A 180 -1.04 -4.55 -14.73
N SER A 181 -1.91 -3.56 -14.52
CA SER A 181 -1.54 -2.13 -14.52
C SER A 181 -1.64 -1.62 -13.09
N TYR A 182 -0.60 -0.98 -12.58
CA TYR A 182 -0.66 -0.24 -11.31
C TYR A 182 -1.71 0.87 -11.39
N PHE A 183 -2.51 1.04 -10.35
CA PHE A 183 -3.54 2.08 -10.27
C PHE A 183 -3.65 2.67 -8.86
N CYS A 184 -3.45 3.97 -8.73
CA CYS A 184 -3.55 4.72 -7.48
C CYS A 184 -4.33 6.02 -7.71
N PRO A 185 -5.65 6.06 -7.40
CA PRO A 185 -6.44 7.27 -7.53
C PRO A 185 -6.05 8.34 -6.51
N SER A 186 -5.68 7.93 -5.30
CA SER A 186 -5.24 8.86 -4.24
C SER A 186 -3.97 9.61 -4.63
N GLN A 187 -3.87 10.84 -4.11
CA GLN A 187 -2.68 11.67 -4.31
C GLN A 187 -1.52 11.13 -3.46
N GLN A 188 -0.39 10.83 -4.10
CA GLN A 188 0.82 10.34 -3.46
C GLN A 188 2.00 11.25 -3.80
N THR A 189 2.84 11.55 -2.82
CA THR A 189 4.05 12.36 -3.01
C THR A 189 5.27 11.53 -2.66
N TYR A 190 6.29 11.55 -3.51
CA TYR A 190 7.54 10.84 -3.34
C TYR A 190 8.71 11.80 -3.42
N ASP A 191 9.63 11.72 -2.47
CA ASP A 191 10.87 12.48 -2.51
C ASP A 191 11.85 11.81 -3.48
N ILE A 192 12.42 12.60 -4.39
CA ILE A 192 13.43 12.17 -5.37
C ILE A 192 14.83 12.50 -4.83
N ILE A 193 14.99 13.71 -4.29
CA ILE A 193 16.23 14.16 -3.66
C ILE A 193 15.87 14.71 -2.29
N THR A 194 16.25 13.96 -1.24
CA THR A 194 16.13 14.39 0.15
C THR A 194 17.40 15.14 0.55
N GLY A 195 17.23 16.34 1.11
CA GLY A 195 18.33 17.26 1.35
C GLY A 195 19.43 16.66 2.22
N THR A 196 20.58 16.36 1.61
CA THR A 196 21.82 16.04 2.29
C THR A 196 22.97 16.77 1.56
N GLU A 197 23.53 17.77 2.25
CA GLU A 197 24.79 18.46 1.98
C GLU A 197 25.12 18.87 0.53
N ASN A 198 24.38 19.86 -0.03
CA ASN A 198 24.77 20.74 -1.17
C ASN A 198 23.98 20.60 -2.49
N GLY A 199 22.68 20.28 -2.45
CA GLY A 199 21.85 20.30 -3.66
C GLY A 199 20.41 20.72 -3.41
N PRO A 200 19.73 21.29 -4.42
CA PRO A 200 18.31 21.56 -4.34
C PRO A 200 17.51 20.23 -4.25
N THR A 201 16.46 20.26 -3.46
CA THR A 201 15.56 19.13 -3.23
C THR A 201 14.47 19.05 -4.30
N ALA A 202 13.96 17.83 -4.50
CA ALA A 202 12.87 17.57 -5.43
C ALA A 202 11.95 16.47 -4.91
N SER A 203 10.65 16.68 -5.08
CA SER A 203 9.61 15.68 -4.87
C SER A 203 8.61 15.70 -6.03
N ILE A 204 7.98 14.56 -6.27
CA ILE A 204 6.99 14.36 -7.31
C ILE A 204 5.68 13.89 -6.70
N THR A 205 4.59 14.54 -7.10
CA THR A 205 3.24 14.20 -6.69
C THR A 205 2.48 13.60 -7.86
N PHE A 206 1.89 12.42 -7.66
CA PHE A 206 0.99 11.77 -8.60
C PHE A 206 -0.44 11.79 -8.08
N LYS A 207 -1.40 11.97 -8.98
CA LYS A 207 -2.84 11.80 -8.72
C LYS A 207 -3.51 11.11 -9.91
N ASP A 208 -4.51 10.28 -9.64
CA ASP A 208 -5.16 9.44 -10.66
C ASP A 208 -4.12 8.64 -11.47
N PHE A 209 -3.13 8.08 -10.78
CA PHE A 209 -1.97 7.45 -11.38
C PHE A 209 -2.28 6.04 -11.85
N ARG A 210 -2.11 5.79 -13.15
CA ARG A 210 -2.18 4.45 -13.73
C ARG A 210 -0.97 4.20 -14.62
N VAL A 211 -0.28 3.09 -14.44
CA VAL A 211 0.88 2.75 -15.27
C VAL A 211 0.97 1.26 -15.56
N GLN A 212 1.39 0.92 -16.77
CA GLN A 212 1.82 -0.42 -17.15
C GLN A 212 3.14 -0.30 -17.92
N ALA A 213 4.10 -1.13 -17.56
CA ALA A 213 5.36 -1.29 -18.27
C ALA A 213 5.47 -2.74 -18.80
N TYR A 214 6.43 -2.98 -19.67
CA TYR A 214 6.64 -4.27 -20.33
C TYR A 214 5.37 -4.78 -21.00
N GLY A 215 4.63 -3.84 -21.60
CA GLY A 215 3.43 -4.01 -22.40
C GLY A 215 3.67 -4.71 -23.73
N ASN A 216 2.59 -5.23 -24.30
CA ASN A 216 2.55 -5.73 -25.68
C ASN A 216 1.30 -5.24 -26.45
N SER A 217 0.47 -4.41 -25.83
CA SER A 217 -0.79 -3.95 -26.41
C SER A 217 -1.14 -2.55 -25.91
N LYS A 218 -1.95 -1.84 -26.69
CA LYS A 218 -2.40 -0.48 -26.36
C LYS A 218 -3.44 -0.48 -25.24
N ASP A 219 -4.17 -1.59 -25.09
CA ASP A 219 -5.20 -1.73 -24.09
C ASP A 219 -4.60 -1.82 -22.69
N TRP A 220 -5.36 -1.31 -21.73
CA TRP A 220 -4.97 -1.41 -20.34
C TRP A 220 -5.19 -2.84 -19.85
N ARG A 221 -4.18 -3.38 -19.16
CA ARG A 221 -4.34 -4.61 -18.37
C ARG A 221 -5.29 -4.38 -17.20
N GLN A 222 -5.71 -5.48 -16.55
CA GLN A 222 -6.49 -5.40 -15.32
C GLN A 222 -5.73 -4.58 -14.28
N ARG A 223 -6.45 -3.76 -13.51
CA ARG A 223 -5.84 -2.86 -12.54
C ARG A 223 -5.50 -3.58 -11.23
N GLU A 224 -4.31 -3.30 -10.72
CA GLU A 224 -3.86 -3.63 -9.37
C GLU A 224 -3.81 -2.31 -8.60
N THR A 225 -4.60 -2.21 -7.53
CA THR A 225 -4.73 -0.98 -6.76
C THR A 225 -3.52 -0.81 -5.84
N CYS A 226 -3.02 0.42 -5.70
CA CYS A 226 -1.89 0.71 -4.80
C CYS A 226 -2.21 0.37 -3.33
N PRO A 227 -1.19 0.05 -2.50
CA PRO A 227 -1.39 -0.28 -1.09
C PRO A 227 -2.08 0.82 -0.28
N ALA A 228 -1.94 2.08 -0.68
CA ALA A 228 -2.58 3.22 -0.02
C ALA A 228 -4.12 3.18 -0.10
N ASP A 229 -4.67 2.61 -1.18
CA ASP A 229 -6.11 2.52 -1.44
C ASP A 229 -6.63 1.07 -1.33
N GLU A 230 -5.76 0.11 -0.99
CA GLU A 230 -6.10 -1.29 -0.82
C GLU A 230 -6.72 -1.55 0.56
N HIS A 231 -8.01 -1.25 0.72
CA HIS A 231 -8.78 -1.51 1.95
C HIS A 231 -9.13 -2.99 2.20
N VAL A 232 -8.40 -3.93 1.59
CA VAL A 232 -8.70 -5.37 1.69
C VAL A 232 -8.57 -5.87 3.13
N SER A 233 -7.67 -5.28 3.92
CA SER A 233 -7.46 -5.60 5.33
C SER A 233 -8.63 -5.18 6.24
N ASP A 234 -9.44 -4.18 5.83
CA ASP A 234 -10.60 -3.71 6.61
C ASP A 234 -11.89 -4.43 6.20
N LEU A 235 -11.96 -4.98 4.98
CA LEU A 235 -13.13 -5.69 4.48
C LEU A 235 -13.35 -7.03 5.18
N VAL A 236 -12.28 -7.78 5.44
CA VAL A 236 -12.38 -9.12 6.05
C VAL A 236 -12.95 -9.07 7.48
N PRO A 237 -12.45 -8.22 8.41
CA PRO A 237 -13.03 -8.11 9.76
C PRO A 237 -14.49 -7.66 9.75
N VAL A 238 -14.90 -6.79 8.82
CA VAL A 238 -16.29 -6.33 8.70
C VAL A 238 -17.22 -7.45 8.25
N ILE A 239 -16.82 -8.26 7.27
CA ILE A 239 -17.60 -9.42 6.81
C ILE A 239 -17.70 -10.47 7.92
N VAL A 240 -16.58 -10.80 8.56
CA VAL A 240 -16.55 -11.79 9.64
C VAL A 240 -17.41 -11.33 10.83
N GLY A 241 -17.32 -10.05 11.20
CA GLY A 241 -18.16 -9.45 12.24
C GLY A 241 -19.65 -9.51 11.91
N GLY A 242 -20.02 -9.21 10.66
CA GLY A 242 -21.41 -9.31 10.19
C GLY A 242 -21.97 -10.74 10.23
N CYS A 243 -21.19 -11.72 9.77
CA CYS A 243 -21.58 -13.14 9.83
C CYS A 243 -21.78 -13.61 11.28
N LEU A 244 -20.88 -13.23 12.19
CA LEU A 244 -20.96 -13.61 13.60
C LEU A 244 -22.17 -12.97 14.29
N ALA A 245 -22.43 -11.68 14.08
CA ALA A 245 -23.61 -11.00 14.61
C ALA A 245 -24.93 -11.60 14.08
N GLY A 246 -24.97 -11.94 12.78
CA GLY A 246 -26.12 -12.60 12.16
C GLY A 246 -26.42 -13.97 12.76
N LEU A 247 -25.39 -14.80 12.99
CA LEU A 247 -25.54 -16.11 13.64
C LEU A 247 -26.06 -15.99 15.08
N VAL A 248 -25.55 -15.02 15.86
CA VAL A 248 -26.04 -14.73 17.21
C VAL A 248 -27.51 -14.32 17.19
N LEU A 249 -27.91 -13.44 16.27
CA LEU A 249 -29.31 -13.02 16.16
C LEU A 249 -30.24 -14.19 15.81
N ILE A 250 -29.86 -15.02 14.84
CA ILE A 250 -30.64 -16.20 14.43
C ILE A 250 -30.80 -17.18 15.59
N THR A 251 -29.71 -17.49 16.30
CA THR A 251 -29.76 -18.39 17.46
C THR A 251 -30.63 -17.83 18.58
N LEU A 252 -30.58 -16.52 18.84
CA LEU A 252 -31.41 -15.85 19.85
C LEU A 252 -32.89 -15.91 19.47
N VAL A 253 -33.25 -15.65 18.20
CA VAL A 253 -34.63 -15.77 17.72
C VAL A 253 -35.12 -17.21 17.80
N ALA A 254 -34.32 -18.18 17.37
CA ALA A 254 -34.66 -19.60 17.47
C ALA A 254 -34.87 -20.03 18.93
N TYR A 255 -34.02 -19.56 19.84
CA TYR A 255 -34.15 -19.78 21.27
C TYR A 255 -35.43 -19.16 21.84
N LEU A 256 -35.78 -17.93 21.47
CA LEU A 256 -37.01 -17.28 21.92
C LEU A 256 -38.26 -18.00 21.40
N ILE A 257 -38.27 -18.42 20.13
CA ILE A 257 -39.37 -19.22 19.57
C ILE A 257 -39.49 -20.56 20.29
N TYR A 258 -38.36 -21.24 20.51
CA TYR A 258 -38.31 -22.49 21.27
C TYR A 258 -38.88 -22.29 22.67
N ARG A 259 -38.43 -21.25 23.38
CA ARG A 259 -38.87 -20.88 24.73
C ARG A 259 -40.34 -20.50 24.79
N TRP A 260 -40.88 -19.82 23.77
CA TRP A 260 -42.30 -19.46 23.70
C TRP A 260 -43.20 -20.61 23.27
N ARG A 261 -42.66 -21.60 22.56
CA ARG A 261 -43.40 -22.82 22.18
C ARG A 261 -43.35 -23.95 23.19
N LEU A 262 -42.52 -23.85 24.24
CA LEU A 262 -42.54 -24.78 25.36
C LEU A 262 -43.83 -24.55 26.19
N PRO A 263 -44.79 -25.50 26.17
CA PRO A 263 -45.93 -25.45 27.07
C PRO A 263 -45.43 -25.54 28.52
N PRO A 264 -46.09 -24.90 29.50
CA PRO A 264 -45.70 -24.95 30.92
C PRO A 264 -45.75 -26.37 31.55
N GLU A 265 -46.10 -27.40 30.79
CA GLU A 265 -46.30 -28.77 31.27
C GLU A 265 -45.02 -29.62 31.34
N VAL A 266 -43.89 -29.16 30.78
CA VAL A 266 -42.59 -29.88 30.86
C VAL A 266 -41.60 -29.30 31.88
N LEU A 267 -41.90 -28.16 32.51
CA LEU A 267 -41.04 -27.62 33.57
C LEU A 267 -41.24 -28.31 34.94
N HIS A 268 -42.23 -29.19 35.05
CA HIS A 268 -42.50 -29.99 36.25
C HIS A 268 -41.86 -31.38 36.25
N LEU A 269 -41.12 -31.78 35.20
CA LEU A 269 -40.48 -33.10 35.13
C LEU A 269 -38.96 -33.11 35.33
N THR A 270 -38.29 -31.95 35.42
CA THR A 270 -36.83 -31.91 35.62
C THR A 270 -36.36 -31.69 37.06
N ASN A 271 -37.23 -31.58 38.07
CA ASN A 271 -36.75 -31.70 39.47
C ASN A 271 -37.84 -32.01 40.51
N PRO A 272 -38.09 -33.30 40.85
CA PRO A 272 -38.91 -33.65 42.01
C PRO A 272 -38.11 -33.84 43.32
N ASN A 273 -36.78 -33.78 43.32
CA ASN A 273 -35.96 -34.23 44.47
C ASN A 273 -35.00 -33.18 45.03
N SER A 274 -35.46 -31.94 45.20
CA SER A 274 -34.89 -31.06 46.24
C SER A 274 -35.71 -31.24 47.53
N HIS A 275 -35.52 -32.36 48.22
CA HIS A 275 -35.97 -32.52 49.61
C HIS A 275 -34.90 -31.88 50.51
N PHE A 276 -35.25 -30.72 51.05
CA PHE A 276 -34.52 -30.01 52.08
C PHE A 276 -34.98 -30.60 53.42
N GLU A 277 -34.12 -31.39 54.08
CA GLU A 277 -34.37 -31.92 55.41
C GLU A 277 -33.28 -31.40 56.36
N ASP A 278 -33.61 -30.31 57.06
CA ASP A 278 -32.93 -29.88 58.27
C ASP A 278 -33.47 -30.71 59.46
N MET A 279 -32.65 -31.59 60.03
CA MET A 279 -32.81 -32.12 61.40
C MET A 279 -31.40 -32.39 61.95
N ALA A 280 -30.87 -31.54 62.83
CA ALA A 280 -31.05 -31.57 64.29
C ALA A 280 -29.94 -32.35 65.02
N PHE A 281 -29.24 -31.60 65.87
CA PHE A 281 -28.34 -31.98 66.96
C PHE A 281 -28.81 -33.24 67.73
N ASP A 282 -27.96 -34.26 67.91
CA ASP A 282 -27.54 -34.69 69.26
C ASP A 282 -26.40 -35.75 69.30
N HIS A 283 -25.74 -35.74 70.45
CA HIS A 283 -24.58 -36.49 70.94
C HIS A 283 -24.51 -38.02 70.74
N HIS A 284 -23.37 -38.49 70.23
CA HIS A 284 -22.54 -39.59 70.79
C HIS A 284 -21.11 -39.37 70.23
N GLY A 285 -20.01 -39.30 70.98
CA GLY A 285 -19.65 -40.04 72.16
C GLY A 285 -18.41 -40.89 71.88
N ARG A 286 -17.22 -40.26 71.95
CA ARG A 286 -15.92 -40.84 72.38
C ARG A 286 -15.15 -41.76 71.39
N LYS A 287 -13.97 -41.31 70.95
CA LYS A 287 -12.64 -41.71 71.50
C LYS A 287 -11.46 -41.01 70.78
N HIS A 288 -10.79 -40.17 71.55
CA HIS A 288 -9.34 -39.98 71.75
C HIS A 288 -8.29 -40.04 70.61
N ALA A 289 -7.40 -39.04 70.77
CA ALA A 289 -5.94 -38.99 70.56
C ALA A 289 -5.50 -38.55 69.16
N SER A 290 -5.00 -37.31 69.01
CA SER A 290 -3.61 -36.86 69.31
C SER A 290 -2.68 -37.33 68.19
N SER A 291 -1.90 -36.49 67.50
CA SER A 291 -1.43 -35.13 67.82
C SER A 291 -0.61 -34.58 66.63
N THR A 292 -0.66 -33.24 66.51
CA THR A 292 0.45 -32.27 66.31
C THR A 292 1.22 -32.29 64.96
N GLU A 293 1.09 -31.21 64.16
CA GLU A 293 1.90 -29.95 64.14
C GLU A 293 3.14 -30.17 63.24
N GLU A 294 3.59 -29.29 62.35
CA GLU A 294 3.84 -27.83 62.32
C GLU A 294 4.20 -27.45 60.85
N GLU A 295 3.72 -26.33 60.29
CA GLU A 295 4.44 -25.05 60.00
C GLU A 295 5.42 -25.08 58.79
N GLU A 296 5.15 -24.29 57.73
CA GLU A 296 5.92 -23.08 57.25
C GLU A 296 7.19 -23.46 56.43
N GLU A 297 7.75 -22.75 55.43
CA GLU A 297 7.60 -21.48 54.71
C GLU A 297 8.57 -21.55 53.49
N SER A 298 8.36 -20.69 52.48
CA SER A 298 9.41 -20.07 51.62
C SER A 298 10.20 -20.88 50.56
N GLY A 299 10.55 -20.19 49.46
CA GLY A 299 11.88 -20.30 48.85
C GLY A 299 12.00 -20.71 47.37
N GLU A 300 12.37 -19.71 46.57
CA GLU A 300 12.84 -19.58 45.17
C GLU A 300 13.74 -20.65 44.46
N GLU A 301 13.85 -20.42 43.12
CA GLU A 301 14.92 -20.78 42.15
C GLU A 301 15.10 -22.26 41.71
N SER A 302 15.62 -22.64 40.54
CA SER A 302 15.96 -22.05 39.23
C SER A 302 16.56 -23.19 38.35
N CYS A 303 16.45 -23.04 37.02
CA CYS A 303 17.27 -23.63 35.93
C CYS A 303 17.13 -25.09 35.43
N ARG A 304 16.81 -25.17 34.11
CA ARG A 304 17.43 -25.93 32.97
C ARG A 304 17.59 -27.46 33.13
N HIS A 305 17.34 -28.32 32.14
CA HIS A 305 17.64 -28.30 30.71
C HIS A 305 16.93 -29.51 30.05
N GLY A 306 16.56 -29.42 28.77
CA GLY A 306 16.14 -30.62 28.01
C GLY A 306 15.58 -30.29 26.64
N GLY A 307 16.44 -29.93 25.69
CA GLY A 307 16.05 -29.78 24.29
C GLY A 307 15.88 -31.13 23.59
N ARG A 308 14.93 -31.20 22.65
CA ARG A 308 15.08 -32.00 21.42
C ARG A 308 14.20 -31.49 20.29
N HIS A 309 14.88 -31.29 19.17
CA HIS A 309 14.44 -31.06 17.80
C HIS A 309 13.16 -31.81 17.38
N SER A 310 12.28 -31.15 16.65
CA SER A 310 12.16 -31.21 15.17
C SER A 310 10.71 -31.01 14.72
N SER A 311 10.49 -30.00 13.87
CA SER A 311 9.76 -30.11 12.58
C SER A 311 9.60 -28.71 12.00
N ALA A 312 10.39 -28.44 10.98
CA ALA A 312 10.33 -27.24 10.18
C ALA A 312 9.05 -27.26 9.34
N SER A 313 8.19 -26.26 9.52
CA SER A 313 7.32 -25.76 8.46
C SER A 313 7.90 -24.42 8.02
N GLU A 314 8.35 -24.34 6.76
CA GLU A 314 8.80 -23.11 6.11
C GLU A 314 7.70 -22.05 6.17
N ALA A 315 7.76 -21.21 7.20
CA ALA A 315 7.04 -19.96 7.24
C ALA A 315 7.74 -19.01 6.27
N SER A 316 7.08 -18.81 5.13
CA SER A 316 7.27 -17.71 4.19
C SER A 316 7.55 -16.41 4.96
N ASN A 317 8.81 -16.02 5.04
CA ASN A 317 9.25 -14.78 5.67
C ASN A 317 8.90 -13.61 4.73
N ARG A 318 7.60 -13.32 4.62
CA ARG A 318 7.06 -12.10 4.02
C ARG A 318 7.37 -10.98 5.01
N ARG A 319 8.59 -10.43 4.95
CA ARG A 319 8.88 -9.15 5.61
C ARG A 319 8.11 -8.10 4.82
N VAL A 320 6.92 -7.82 5.33
CA VAL A 320 6.01 -6.73 4.95
C VAL A 320 6.86 -5.47 4.75
N ARG A 321 7.09 -5.07 3.49
CA ARG A 321 7.83 -3.86 3.09
C ARG A 321 6.94 -2.64 3.36
N TYR A 322 6.61 -2.43 4.62
CA TYR A 322 5.87 -1.27 5.11
C TYR A 322 6.74 -0.61 6.17
N GLN A 323 7.68 0.20 5.73
CA GLN A 323 8.10 1.39 6.45
C GLN A 323 8.92 2.25 5.48
N ASN A 324 8.66 3.55 5.54
CA ASN A 324 9.29 4.64 4.77
C ASN A 324 8.58 5.01 3.46
N GLY A 325 7.39 5.56 3.60
CA GLY A 325 6.71 6.35 2.56
C GLY A 325 5.62 7.30 3.08
N HIS A 326 5.52 7.49 4.40
CA HIS A 326 4.56 8.42 4.99
C HIS A 326 5.26 9.71 5.40
N VAL A 327 5.15 10.73 4.54
CA VAL A 327 5.27 12.13 4.98
C VAL A 327 3.92 12.79 4.74
N ASN A 328 3.01 12.60 5.70
CA ASN A 328 1.88 13.50 5.85
C ASN A 328 2.38 14.78 6.51
N HIS A 329 2.80 15.77 5.71
CA HIS A 329 2.83 17.15 6.19
C HIS A 329 1.50 17.82 5.82
N ALA A 330 0.54 17.71 6.73
CA ALA A 330 -0.52 18.69 6.86
C ALA A 330 0.15 20.02 7.27
N TYR A 331 0.10 21.03 6.40
CA TYR A 331 0.44 22.40 6.78
C TYR A 331 -0.85 23.19 7.02
N ASN A 332 -0.99 23.66 8.26
CA ASN A 332 -1.65 24.91 8.61
C ASN A 332 -0.68 26.07 8.37
#